data_AF-A0A356QZW4-F1
#
_entry.id   AF-A0A356QZW4-F1
#
_cell.length_a   1.000
_cell.length_b   1.000
_cell.length_c   1.000
_cell.angle_alpha   90.00
_cell.angle_beta   90.00
_cell.angle_gamma   90.00
#
_symmetry.space_group_name_H-M   'P 1'
#
loop_
_entity.id
_entity.type
_entity.pdbx_description
1 polymer ?
#
loop_
_entity_poly.entity_id
_entity_poly.type
_entity_poly.pdbx_seq_one_letter_code
_entity_poly.pdbx_strand_id
1 'polypeptide(L)' 'MENGTATPNRFLVKFSGEYLGGEGGAGFSADRLAQVSRELKRAHSHSNGIAVVVGGGNFFRG' A
#
# COMPACT_ATOMS: atom_id res chain seq x y z
N MET A 1 32.63 -20.36 -2.11
CA MET A 1 31.38 -20.29 -1.31
C MET A 1 30.58 -19.14 -1.88
N GLU A 2 29.62 -19.46 -2.75
CA GLU A 2 28.79 -18.47 -3.43
C GLU A 2 27.67 -18.08 -2.46
N ASN A 3 27.80 -16.91 -1.82
CA ASN A 3 26.68 -16.29 -1.14
C ASN A 3 25.69 -15.87 -2.22
N GLY A 4 24.73 -16.76 -2.55
CA GLY A 4 23.64 -16.47 -3.46
C GLY A 4 22.85 -15.29 -2.92
N THR A 5 23.12 -14.09 -3.43
CA THR A 5 22.36 -12.89 -3.09
C THR A 5 20.95 -13.09 -3.65
N ALA A 6 20.00 -13.45 -2.79
CA ALA A 6 18.60 -13.55 -3.17
C ALA A 6 18.18 -12.22 -3.82
N THR A 7 17.69 -12.28 -5.05
CA THR A 7 17.16 -11.10 -5.72
C THR A 7 16.02 -10.52 -4.87
N PRO A 8 16.03 -9.22 -4.55
CA PRO A 8 14.97 -8.65 -3.72
C PRO A 8 13.61 -8.83 -4.42
N ASN A 9 12.60 -9.29 -3.68
CA ASN A 9 11.28 -9.60 -4.22
C ASN A 9 10.55 -8.33 -4.70
N ARG A 10 9.63 -8.52 -5.65
CA ARG A 10 8.64 -7.51 -6.03
C ARG A 10 7.29 -7.87 -5.43
N PHE A 11 6.55 -6.86 -4.97
CA PHE A 11 5.27 -7.07 -4.29
C PHE A 11 4.14 -6.34 -5.00
N LEU A 12 2.96 -6.96 -5.02
CA LEU A 12 1.69 -6.30 -5.32
C LEU A 12 0.92 -6.17 -3.99
N VAL A 13 0.67 -4.94 -3.57
CA VAL A 13 -0.10 -4.64 -2.34
C VAL A 13 -1.47 -4.14 -2.74
N LYS A 14 -2.53 -4.77 -2.22
CA LYS A 14 -3.91 -4.33 -2.45
C LYS A 14 -4.51 -3.76 -1.18
N PHE A 15 -5.05 -2.55 -1.27
CA PHE A 15 -5.87 -1.92 -0.23
C PHE A 15 -7.35 -1.90 -0.63
N SER A 16 -8.25 -2.11 0.33
CA SER A 16 -9.65 -1.70 0.16
C SER A 16 -9.73 -0.17 0.21
N GLY A 17 -10.68 0.41 -0.54
CA GLY A 17 -10.92 1.85 -0.49
C GLY A 17 -11.39 2.29 0.89
N GLU A 18 -12.25 1.51 1.52
CA GLU A 18 -12.78 1.73 2.87
C GLU A 18 -11.69 1.85 3.93
N TYR A 19 -10.59 1.09 3.79
CA TYR A 19 -9.45 1.18 4.70
C TYR A 19 -8.82 2.59 4.68
N LEU A 20 -8.75 3.21 3.50
CA LEU A 20 -8.25 4.58 3.31
C LEU A 20 -9.32 5.66 3.58
N GLY A 21 -10.57 5.26 3.80
CA GLY A 21 -11.68 6.14 4.09
C GLY A 21 -11.49 6.94 5.39
N GLY A 22 -12.19 8.07 5.46
CA GLY A 22 -12.30 8.91 6.65
C GLY A 22 -13.17 8.28 7.73
N GLU A 23 -13.79 9.14 8.54
CA GLU A 23 -14.82 8.72 9.49
C GLU A 23 -15.97 8.02 8.75
N GLY A 24 -16.41 6.86 9.25
CA GLY A 24 -17.43 6.04 8.58
C GLY A 24 -16.98 5.33 7.29
N GLY A 25 -15.70 5.41 6.89
CA GLY A 25 -15.16 4.67 5.74
C GLY A 25 -15.51 5.26 4.37
N ALA A 26 -15.96 6.51 4.32
CA ALA A 26 -16.23 7.27 3.08
C ALA A 26 -15.16 8.34 2.83
N GLY A 27 -15.02 8.82 1.58
CA GLY A 27 -14.01 9.80 1.20
C GLY A 27 -12.60 9.27 1.48
N PHE A 28 -11.71 10.10 2.02
CA PHE A 28 -10.37 9.66 2.43
C PHE A 28 -9.92 10.28 3.76
N SER A 29 -9.07 9.58 4.49
CA SER A 29 -8.35 10.09 5.66
C SER A 29 -6.92 10.49 5.28
N ALA A 30 -6.57 11.76 5.47
CA ALA A 30 -5.21 12.26 5.26
C ALA A 30 -4.19 11.55 6.16
N ASP A 31 -4.56 11.29 7.43
CA ASP A 31 -3.68 10.63 8.39
C ASP A 31 -3.40 9.18 8.00
N ARG A 32 -4.43 8.43 7.58
CA ARG A 32 -4.25 7.04 7.13
C ARG A 32 -3.43 6.98 5.84
N LEU A 33 -3.69 7.87 4.88
CA LEU A 33 -2.88 7.97 3.67
C LEU A 33 -1.42 8.24 4.01
N ALA A 34 -1.16 9.22 4.88
CA ALA A 34 0.21 9.55 5.30
C ALA A 34 0.89 8.37 6.02
N GLN A 35 0.16 7.63 6.86
CA GLN A 35 0.66 6.42 7.51
C GLN A 35 1.04 5.34 6.49
N VAL A 36 0.10 4.96 5.62
CA VAL A 36 0.31 3.93 4.59
C VAL A 36 1.46 4.31 3.65
N SER A 37 1.55 5.57 3.24
CA SER A 37 2.65 6.05 2.40
C SER A 37 4.02 5.91 3.09
N ARG A 38 4.12 6.20 4.40
CA ARG A 38 5.38 6.00 5.16
C ARG A 38 5.74 4.52 5.26
N GLU A 39 4.77 3.65 5.50
CA GLU A 39 4.97 2.20 5.58
C GLU A 39 5.41 1.62 4.22
N LEU A 40 4.74 2.00 3.13
CA LEU A 40 5.11 1.60 1.77
C LEU A 40 6.51 2.09 1.40
N LYS A 41 6.87 3.33 1.76
CA LYS A 41 8.23 3.86 1.53
C LYS A 41 9.29 3.03 2.27
N ARG A 42 9.02 2.66 3.52
CA ARG A 42 9.91 1.81 4.32
C ARG A 42 10.00 0.39 3.74
N ALA A 43 8.88 -0.19 3.29
CA ALA A 43 8.89 -1.50 2.65
C ALA A 43 9.67 -1.47 1.33
N HIS A 44 9.47 -0.41 0.54
CA HIS A 44 10.12 -0.24 -0.76
C HIS A 44 11.63 -0.21 -0.64
N SER A 45 12.21 0.42 0.40
CA SER A 45 13.67 0.46 0.60
C SER A 45 14.32 -0.91 0.81
N HIS A 46 13.53 -1.97 1.01
CA HIS A 46 14.00 -3.35 1.20
C HIS A 46 13.51 -4.29 0.09
N SER A 47 12.94 -3.76 -1.00
CA SER A 47 12.36 -4.54 -2.10
C SER A 47 12.88 -4.05 -3.46
N ASN A 48 12.67 -4.81 -4.52
CA ASN A 48 13.00 -4.37 -5.88
C ASN A 48 11.82 -3.67 -6.58
N GLY A 49 10.72 -3.43 -5.87
CA GLY A 49 9.54 -2.76 -6.40
C GLY A 49 8.26 -3.14 -5.67
N ILE A 50 7.37 -2.16 -5.54
CA ILE A 50 6.03 -2.34 -4.98
C ILE A 50 5.03 -1.70 -5.94
N ALA A 51 4.09 -2.51 -6.45
CA ALA A 51 2.91 -2.03 -7.13
C ALA A 51 1.74 -1.98 -6.14
N VAL A 52 0.94 -0.92 -6.18
CA VAL A 52 -0.18 -0.71 -5.25
C VAL A 52 -1.49 -0.65 -6.01
N VAL A 53 -2.47 -1.44 -5.58
CA VAL A 53 -3.84 -1.44 -6.09
C VAL A 53 -4.76 -0.94 -4.99
N VAL A 54 -5.61 0.03 -5.28
CA VAL A 54 -6.56 0.61 -4.32
C VAL A 54 -7.97 0.46 -4.85
N GLY A 55 -8.85 -0.17 -4.07
CA GLY A 55 -10.28 -0.18 -4.39
C GLY A 55 -10.92 1.20 -4.22
N GLY A 56 -11.95 1.53 -4.99
CA GLY A 56 -12.64 2.84 -4.95
C GLY A 56 -13.91 2.90 -4.08
N GLY A 57 -14.20 1.85 -3.29
CA GLY A 57 -15.46 1.67 -2.54
C GLY A 57 -15.77 2.75 -1.50
N ASN A 58 -14.76 3.51 -1.08
CA ASN A 58 -14.88 4.69 -0.22
C ASN A 58 -15.45 5.93 -0.93
N PHE A 59 -15.38 5.98 -2.27
CA PHE A 59 -15.95 7.08 -3.05
C PHE A 59 -17.21 6.67 -3.80
N PHE A 60 -17.22 5.49 -4.40
CA PHE A 60 -18.33 4.99 -5.21
C PHE A 60 -18.65 3.55 -4.81
N ARG A 61 -19.94 3.28 -4.58
CA ARG A 61 -20.47 1.92 -4.37
C ARG A 61 -21.59 1.67 -5.37
N GLY A 62 -21.57 0.49 -5.98
CA GLY A 62 -22.53 0.02 -6.97
C GLY A 62 -22.35 -1.47 -7.17
#